data_AF-A0A951SF91-F1
#
_entry.id   AF-A0A951SF91-F1
#
_cell.length_a   1.000
_cell.length_b   1.000
_cell.length_c   1.000
_cell.angle_alpha   90.00
_cell.angle_beta   90.00
_cell.angle_gamma   90.00
#
_symmetry.space_group_name_H-M   'P 1'
#
loop_
_entity.id
_entity.type
_entity.pdbx_description
1 polymer ?
#
loop_
_entity_poly.entity_id
_entity_poly.type
_entity_poly.pdbx_seq_one_letter_code
_entity_poly.pdbx_strand_id
1 'polypeptide(L)' 'MSPASIARLSPQERLALIADLWDSLGEEDLPLTPEQQAELDRRMAAPDDERSGTVDWSALRDELFRRLG' A
#
# COMPACT_ATOMS: atom_id res chain seq x y z
N MET A 1 20.55 -5.12 3.66
CA MET A 1 20.95 -3.91 2.90
C MET A 1 21.13 -2.74 3.84
N SER A 2 21.96 -1.75 3.50
CA SER A 2 22.13 -0.52 4.31
C SER A 2 21.39 0.66 3.68
N PRO A 3 20.97 1.68 4.47
CA PRO A 3 20.38 2.90 3.92
C PRO A 3 21.27 3.58 2.86
N ALA A 4 22.59 3.55 3.08
CA ALA A 4 23.57 4.07 2.13
C ALA A 4 23.60 3.29 0.79
N SER A 5 23.28 1.99 0.79
CA SER A 5 23.18 1.20 -0.44
C SER A 5 21.92 1.49 -1.25
N ILE A 6 20.79 1.78 -0.57
CA ILE A 6 19.52 2.16 -1.23
C ILE A 6 19.63 3.56 -1.86
N ALA A 7 20.35 4.47 -1.21
CA ALA A 7 20.54 5.85 -1.71
C ALA A 7 21.23 5.91 -3.09
N ARG A 8 21.95 4.85 -3.48
CA ARG A 8 22.66 4.77 -4.78
C ARG A 8 21.78 4.26 -5.92
N LEU A 9 20.63 3.68 -5.61
CA LEU A 9 19.68 3.20 -6.61
C LEU A 9 18.97 4.38 -7.28
N SER A 10 18.80 4.29 -8.59
CA SER A 10 17.87 5.13 -9.35
C SER A 10 16.43 4.95 -8.85
N PRO A 11 15.53 5.89 -9.13
CA PRO A 11 14.12 5.75 -8.75
C PRO A 11 13.48 4.44 -9.24
N GLN A 12 13.77 4.02 -10.47
CA GLN A 12 13.26 2.76 -11.04
C GLN A 12 13.81 1.53 -10.31
N GLU A 13 15.10 1.51 -10.00
CA GLU A 13 15.71 0.41 -9.22
C GLU A 13 15.17 0.35 -7.79
N ARG A 14 14.83 1.50 -7.19
CA ARG A 14 14.16 1.52 -5.88
C ARG A 14 12.76 0.92 -5.95
N LEU A 15 12.00 1.24 -7.00
CA LEU A 15 10.66 0.67 -7.20
C LEU A 15 10.73 -0.84 -7.43
N ALA A 16 11.68 -1.30 -8.24
CA ALA A 16 11.93 -2.73 -8.44
C ALA A 16 12.30 -3.43 -7.12
N LEU A 17 13.22 -2.84 -6.34
CA LEU A 17 13.59 -3.38 -5.03
C LEU A 17 12.40 -3.41 -4.06
N ILE A 18 11.53 -2.40 -4.07
CA ILE A 18 10.31 -2.41 -3.24
C ILE A 18 9.40 -3.57 -3.64
N ALA A 19 9.22 -3.82 -4.94
CA ALA A 19 8.43 -4.94 -5.43
C ALA A 19 9.04 -6.28 -5.00
N ASP A 20 10.35 -6.47 -5.21
CA ASP A 20 11.04 -7.70 -4.82
C ASP A 20 10.97 -7.96 -3.32
N LEU A 21 11.14 -6.91 -2.49
CA LEU A 21 11.02 -7.02 -1.04
C LEU A 21 9.58 -7.33 -0.63
N TRP A 22 8.59 -6.75 -1.30
CA TRP A 22 7.18 -7.02 -1.05
C TRP A 22 6.83 -8.48 -1.36
N ASP A 23 7.25 -8.98 -2.52
CA ASP A 23 7.02 -10.36 -2.96
C ASP A 23 7.80 -11.38 -2.11
N SER A 24 8.84 -10.94 -1.39
CA SER A 24 9.61 -11.80 -0.48
C SER A 24 8.92 -12.10 0.85
N LEU A 25 7.85 -11.36 1.20
CA LEU A 25 7.11 -11.55 2.45
C LEU A 25 6.04 -12.64 2.27
N GLY A 26 6.05 -13.65 3.14
CA GLY A 26 4.99 -14.65 3.24
C GLY A 26 3.87 -14.26 4.21
N GLU A 27 2.79 -15.04 4.23
CA GLU A 27 1.70 -14.87 5.20
C GLU A 27 2.18 -15.04 6.65
N GLU A 28 3.14 -15.96 6.87
CA GLU A 28 3.75 -16.19 8.18
C GLU A 28 4.61 -15.03 8.69
N ASP A 29 5.13 -14.17 7.80
CA ASP A 29 5.96 -13.01 8.17
C ASP A 29 5.12 -11.84 8.66
N LEU A 30 3.81 -11.84 8.35
CA LEU A 30 2.85 -10.79 8.69
C LEU A 30 1.63 -11.37 9.41
N PRO A 31 1.81 -11.99 10.61
CA PRO A 31 0.70 -12.60 11.32
C PRO A 31 -0.32 -11.54 11.73
N LEU A 32 -1.57 -11.73 11.28
CA LEU A 32 -2.68 -10.89 11.64
C LEU A 32 -3.32 -11.36 12.94
N THR A 33 -3.79 -10.42 13.76
CA THR A 33 -4.68 -10.81 14.86
C THR A 33 -6.01 -11.31 14.28
N PRO A 34 -6.76 -12.15 15.03
CA PRO A 34 -8.08 -12.61 14.59
C PRO A 34 -9.02 -11.44 14.21
N GLU A 35 -8.95 -10.32 14.93
CA GLU A 35 -9.76 -9.13 14.66
C GLU A 35 -9.36 -8.43 13.35
N GLN A 36 -8.07 -8.38 13.05
CA GLN A 36 -7.57 -7.81 11.79
C GLN A 36 -7.99 -8.67 10.60
N GLN A 37 -7.85 -10.00 10.70
CA GLN A 37 -8.30 -10.93 9.66
C GLN A 37 -9.81 -10.76 9.41
N ALA A 38 -10.61 -10.74 10.47
CA ALA A 38 -12.06 -10.58 10.37
C ALA A 38 -12.47 -9.25 9.70
N GLU A 39 -11.75 -8.14 9.96
CA GLU A 39 -12.01 -6.86 9.29
C GLU A 39 -11.60 -6.87 7.81
N LEU A 40 -10.48 -7.52 7.46
CA LEU A 40 -10.09 -7.68 6.06
C LEU A 40 -11.12 -8.52 5.29
N ASP A 41 -11.55 -9.64 5.86
CA ASP A 41 -12.59 -10.49 5.26
C ASP A 41 -13.90 -9.73 5.06
N ARG A 42 -14.31 -8.94 6.08
CA ARG A 42 -15.48 -8.06 5.99
C ARG A 42 -15.37 -7.07 4.83
N ARG A 43 -14.21 -6.43 4.66
CA ARG A 43 -13.97 -5.43 3.58
C ARG A 43 -13.87 -6.05 2.19
N MET A 44 -13.29 -7.24 2.08
CA MET A 44 -13.20 -7.95 0.80
C MET A 44 -14.56 -8.47 0.34
N ALA A 45 -15.42 -8.88 1.28
CA ALA A 45 -16.78 -9.32 0.99
C ALA A 45 -17.77 -8.16 0.78
N ALA A 46 -17.39 -6.92 1.17
CA ALA A 46 -18.25 -5.76 1.03
C ALA A 46 -18.52 -5.45 -0.46
N PRO A 47 -19.79 -5.26 -0.85
CA PRO A 47 -20.15 -4.83 -2.21
C PRO A 47 -19.47 -3.52 -2.58
N ASP A 48 -19.19 -3.31 -3.87
CA ASP A 48 -18.63 -2.05 -4.37
C ASP A 48 -19.46 -0.82 -3.96
N ASP A 49 -20.77 -0.99 -3.76
CA ASP A 49 -21.69 0.08 -3.34
C ASP A 49 -21.54 0.46 -1.84
N GLU A 50 -21.06 -0.46 -0.99
CA GLU A 50 -20.64 -0.12 0.38
C GLU A 50 -19.31 0.66 0.41
N ARG A 51 -18.57 0.67 -0.72
CA ARG A 51 -17.40 1.53 -0.93
C ARG A 51 -17.81 2.93 -1.41
N SER A 52 -19.05 3.36 -1.22
CA SER A 52 -19.56 4.70 -1.60
C SER A 52 -18.79 5.91 -1.02
N GLY A 53 -17.80 5.68 -0.15
CA GLY A 53 -16.81 6.68 0.29
C GLY A 53 -15.43 6.61 -0.37
N THR A 54 -15.18 5.69 -1.30
CA THR A 54 -13.90 5.63 -2.03
C THR A 54 -13.82 6.75 -3.05
N VAL A 55 -12.81 7.60 -2.88
CA VAL A 55 -12.43 8.59 -3.87
C VAL A 55 -11.39 7.99 -4.81
N ASP A 56 -11.46 8.35 -6.08
CA ASP A 56 -10.39 8.04 -7.02
C ASP A 56 -9.06 8.61 -6.50
N TRP A 57 -8.01 7.79 -6.51
CA TRP A 57 -6.71 8.17 -5.97
C TRP A 57 -6.11 9.37 -6.71
N SER A 58 -6.26 9.45 -8.03
CA SER A 58 -5.78 10.60 -8.80
C SER A 58 -6.54 11.86 -8.39
N ALA A 59 -7.87 11.79 -8.28
CA ALA A 59 -8.69 12.92 -7.87
C ALA A 59 -8.33 13.43 -6.45
N LEU A 60 -8.11 12.52 -5.49
CA LEU A 60 -7.71 12.88 -4.13
C LEU A 60 -6.31 13.50 -4.10
N ARG A 61 -5.35 12.88 -4.80
CA ARG A 61 -3.97 13.38 -4.89
C ARG A 61 -3.94 14.80 -5.45
N ASP A 62 -4.69 15.06 -6.52
CA ASP A 62 -4.71 16.37 -7.18
C ASP A 62 -5.40 17.44 -6.32
N GLU A 63 -6.39 17.07 -5.48
CA GLU A 63 -6.95 17.95 -4.44
C GLU A 63 -5.93 18.29 -3.34
N LEU A 64 -5.19 17.29 -2.83
CA LEU A 64 -4.18 17.51 -1.79
C LEU A 64 -3.04 18.41 -2.27
N PHE A 65 -2.56 18.23 -3.51
CA PHE A 65 -1.55 19.12 -4.09
C PHE A 65 -2.05 20.56 -4.24
N ARG A 66 -3.32 20.77 -4.61
CA ARG A 66 -3.92 22.11 -4.67
C ARG A 66 -4.04 22.79 -3.31
N ARG A 67 -4.18 22.03 -2.21
CA ARG A 67 -4.27 22.57 -0.85
C ARG A 67 -2.91 22.91 -0.21
N LEU A 68 -1.84 22.31 -0.71
CA LEU A 68 -0.48 22.45 -0.17
C LEU A 68 0.38 23.45 -0.95
N GLY A 69 -0.12 23.97 -2.08
CA GLY A 69 0.47 25.10 -2.82
C GLY A 69 -0.14 26.43 -2.41
#